data_AF-A0A354ESU5-F1
#
_entry.id   AF-A0A354ESU5-F1
#
_cell.length_a   1.000
_cell.length_b   1.000
_cell.length_c   1.000
_cell.angle_alpha   90.00
_cell.angle_beta   90.00
_cell.angle_gamma   90.00
#
_symmetry.space_group_name_H-M   'P 1'
#
loop_
_entity.id
_entity.type
_entity.pdbx_description
1 polymer ?
#
loop_
_entity_poly.entity_id
_entity_poly.type
_entity_poly.pdbx_seq_one_letter_code
_entity_poly.pdbx_strand_id
1 'polypeptide(L)'
;ASADARAARQTRTDDETLRLLYVALTRARDRVIVMGRASSRGAEAGSWWSILSETFDRLGDQVREVENGVRRYGVDPERRPVVADETRSADALPDWAATPPPADAAARFASPSRMEGGAIRIPAPSPLARTEAGGTALGRFRRGDLIHRLLERLPEIAPADRPDAARRLLARETDLDEAQRAEMIAAAFSVLDDARFAPVFGPGSRAEVALTGSAPGLPLGVSINGRIDRLVVTHERVLVVDYKTNRPAPDTIEAADPAYVLQAAVYVAVLKRLYPDRPVEAALVWTDGPKLMQIPQAMLEGALKGG
;
A
#
# COMPACT_ATOMS: atom_id res chain seq x y z
N ALA A 1 5.59 30.69 -7.45
CA ALA A 1 6.57 30.05 -8.35
C ALA A 1 6.44 30.68 -9.74
N SER A 2 7.54 31.21 -10.30
CA SER A 2 7.53 31.90 -11.60
C SER A 2 6.99 31.00 -12.71
N ALA A 3 6.37 31.59 -13.75
CA ALA A 3 5.92 30.87 -14.95
C ALA A 3 7.06 30.03 -15.56
N ASP A 4 8.29 30.55 -15.51
CA ASP A 4 9.50 29.86 -16.00
C ASP A 4 9.80 28.59 -15.21
N ALA A 5 9.57 28.60 -13.90
CA ALA A 5 9.78 27.42 -13.05
C ALA A 5 8.74 26.32 -13.33
N ARG A 6 7.52 26.70 -13.75
CA ARG A 6 6.49 25.73 -14.18
C ARG A 6 6.82 25.18 -15.56
N ALA A 7 7.22 26.02 -16.51
CA ALA A 7 7.64 25.60 -17.84
C ALA A 7 8.83 24.62 -17.76
N ALA A 8 9.88 24.97 -17.01
CA ALA A 8 11.05 24.11 -16.82
C ALA A 8 10.74 22.79 -16.08
N ARG A 9 9.67 22.74 -15.27
CA ARG A 9 9.20 21.49 -14.65
C ARG A 9 8.40 20.63 -15.64
N GLN A 10 7.61 21.26 -16.49
CA GLN A 10 6.85 20.55 -17.54
C GLN A 10 7.82 19.92 -18.54
N THR A 11 8.78 20.69 -19.07
CA THR A 11 9.78 20.17 -20.01
C THR A 11 10.55 18.97 -19.45
N ARG A 12 10.96 19.02 -18.18
CA ARG A 12 11.63 17.88 -17.54
C ARG A 12 10.74 16.63 -17.44
N THR A 13 9.45 16.81 -17.19
CA THR A 13 8.48 15.71 -17.15
C THR A 13 8.29 15.11 -18.54
N ASP A 14 8.21 15.97 -19.56
CA ASP A 14 8.02 15.54 -20.96
C ASP A 14 9.26 14.79 -21.48
N ASP A 15 10.46 15.31 -21.20
CA ASP A 15 11.74 14.66 -21.54
C ASP A 15 11.87 13.28 -20.88
N GLU A 16 11.50 13.18 -19.60
CA GLU A 16 11.53 11.91 -18.88
C GLU A 16 10.50 10.92 -19.43
N THR A 17 9.32 11.41 -19.78
CA THR A 17 8.27 10.60 -20.41
C THR A 17 8.75 10.01 -21.75
N LEU A 18 9.51 10.76 -22.54
CA LEU A 18 10.12 10.28 -23.79
C LEU A 18 11.26 9.28 -23.55
N ARG A 19 12.09 9.50 -22.52
CA ARG A 19 13.15 8.54 -22.13
C ARG A 19 12.58 7.19 -21.74
N LEU A 20 11.49 7.20 -20.95
CA LEU A 20 10.80 5.97 -20.55
C LEU A 20 10.20 5.25 -21.76
N LEU A 21 9.61 5.97 -22.71
CA LEU A 21 9.12 5.38 -23.96
C LEU A 21 10.26 4.75 -24.77
N TYR A 22 11.38 5.45 -24.92
CA TYR A 22 12.57 4.92 -25.61
C TYR A 22 13.08 3.63 -24.96
N VAL A 23 13.19 3.60 -23.63
CA VAL A 23 13.61 2.40 -22.89
C VAL A 23 12.63 1.25 -23.10
N ALA A 24 11.32 1.52 -23.05
CA ALA A 24 10.30 0.51 -23.28
C ALA A 24 10.42 -0.10 -24.70
N LEU A 25 10.55 0.75 -25.73
CA LEU A 25 10.66 0.31 -27.13
C LEU A 25 11.95 -0.47 -27.42
N THR A 26 13.05 -0.15 -26.73
CA THR A 26 14.37 -0.75 -27.01
C THR A 26 14.71 -1.94 -26.12
N ARG A 27 14.12 -2.06 -24.93
CA ARG A 27 14.38 -3.18 -24.00
C ARG A 27 13.30 -4.25 -23.96
N ALA A 28 12.16 -4.03 -24.61
CA ALA A 28 11.14 -5.07 -24.68
C ALA A 28 11.70 -6.31 -25.40
N ARG A 29 11.63 -7.47 -24.72
CA ARG A 29 12.05 -8.74 -25.30
C ARG A 29 11.07 -9.25 -26.36
N ASP A 30 9.77 -9.17 -26.05
CA ASP A 30 8.71 -9.72 -26.92
C ASP A 30 7.76 -8.63 -27.42
N ARG A 31 7.19 -7.80 -26.53
CA ARG A 31 6.23 -6.74 -26.90
C ARG A 31 6.14 -5.64 -25.85
N VAL A 32 5.80 -4.43 -26.31
CA VAL A 32 5.32 -3.32 -25.46
C VAL A 32 3.82 -3.18 -25.66
N ILE A 33 3.06 -3.15 -24.56
CA ILE A 33 1.61 -2.89 -24.59
C ILE A 33 1.38 -1.50 -24.02
N VAL A 34 0.89 -0.57 -24.87
CA VAL A 34 0.55 0.79 -24.46
C VAL A 34 -0.93 0.85 -24.14
N MET A 35 -1.27 1.24 -22.91
CA MET A 35 -2.65 1.40 -22.45
C MET A 35 -2.89 2.83 -21.99
N GLY A 36 -4.10 3.34 -22.19
CA GLY A 36 -4.47 4.68 -21.78
C GLY A 36 -5.97 4.94 -21.90
N ARG A 37 -6.42 6.06 -21.33
CA ARG A 37 -7.81 6.51 -21.45
C ARG A 37 -7.90 7.53 -22.60
N ALA A 38 -8.62 7.18 -23.66
CA ALA A 38 -8.99 8.14 -24.69
C ALA A 38 -10.29 8.85 -24.32
N SER A 39 -10.39 10.14 -24.66
CA SER A 39 -11.66 10.86 -24.63
C SER A 39 -12.40 10.65 -25.96
N SER A 40 -13.63 11.18 -26.08
CA SER A 40 -14.32 11.23 -27.38
C SER A 40 -13.57 12.04 -28.45
N ARG A 41 -12.56 12.84 -28.05
CA ARG A 41 -11.67 13.60 -28.94
C ARG A 41 -10.37 12.88 -29.26
N GLY A 42 -10.21 11.62 -28.84
CA GLY A 42 -9.01 10.82 -29.04
C GLY A 42 -8.07 10.77 -27.83
N ALA A 43 -6.87 10.25 -28.07
CA ALA A 43 -5.80 10.16 -27.07
C ALA A 43 -5.24 11.56 -26.73
N GLU A 44 -4.73 11.72 -25.51
CA GLU A 44 -4.14 12.97 -25.05
C GLU A 44 -2.90 13.33 -25.87
N ALA A 45 -2.77 14.61 -26.24
CA ALA A 45 -1.61 15.12 -26.95
C ALA A 45 -0.35 14.94 -26.10
N GLY A 46 0.72 14.39 -26.69
CA GLY A 46 1.94 14.05 -25.97
C GLY A 46 1.90 12.74 -25.15
N SER A 47 0.77 12.02 -25.14
CA SER A 47 0.75 10.64 -24.65
C SER A 47 1.59 9.71 -25.53
N TRP A 48 2.06 8.59 -24.98
CA TRP A 48 2.85 7.62 -25.75
C TRP A 48 2.10 7.10 -26.98
N TRP A 49 0.77 6.95 -26.89
CA TRP A 49 -0.05 6.52 -28.01
C TRP A 49 -0.08 7.55 -29.15
N SER A 50 -0.28 8.84 -28.83
CA SER A 50 -0.29 9.89 -29.86
C SER A 50 1.10 10.05 -30.48
N ILE A 51 2.16 10.05 -29.68
CA ILE A 51 3.55 10.11 -30.18
C ILE A 51 3.84 8.96 -31.14
N LEU A 52 3.51 7.71 -30.78
CA LEU A 52 3.74 6.55 -31.64
C LEU A 52 2.89 6.62 -32.92
N SER A 53 1.62 6.99 -32.81
CA SER A 53 0.72 7.09 -33.96
C SER A 53 1.18 8.15 -34.95
N GLU A 54 1.48 9.36 -34.46
CA GLU A 54 2.00 10.47 -35.27
C GLU A 54 3.36 10.14 -35.89
N THR A 55 4.20 9.38 -35.19
CA THR A 55 5.49 8.92 -35.73
C THR A 55 5.27 7.95 -36.88
N PHE A 56 4.35 7.00 -36.75
CA PHE A 56 3.99 6.08 -37.83
C PHE A 56 3.40 6.84 -39.03
N ASP A 57 2.56 7.84 -38.79
CA ASP A 57 1.99 8.68 -39.86
C ASP A 57 3.09 9.48 -40.58
N ARG A 58 4.07 10.00 -39.84
CA ARG A 58 5.21 10.75 -40.39
C ARG A 58 6.19 9.88 -41.18
N LEU A 59 6.36 8.63 -40.79
CA LEU A 59 7.21 7.68 -41.50
C LEU A 59 6.62 7.30 -42.89
N GLY A 60 5.32 7.52 -43.11
CA GLY A 60 4.68 7.43 -44.41
C GLY A 60 4.94 6.09 -45.09
N ASP A 61 5.51 6.14 -46.31
CA ASP A 61 5.78 4.97 -47.15
C ASP A 61 6.73 3.93 -46.53
N GLN A 62 7.43 4.28 -45.45
CA GLN A 62 8.27 3.33 -44.70
C GLN A 62 7.44 2.42 -43.77
N VAL A 63 6.17 2.74 -43.57
CA VAL A 63 5.21 1.96 -42.81
C VAL A 63 4.28 1.25 -43.77
N ARG A 64 4.16 -0.07 -43.63
CA ARG A 64 3.22 -0.88 -44.39
C ARG A 64 2.15 -1.46 -43.48
N GLU A 65 0.96 -1.64 -44.03
CA GLU A 65 -0.11 -2.39 -43.38
C GLU A 65 0.08 -3.88 -43.66
N VAL A 66 -0.04 -4.70 -42.61
CA VAL A 66 -0.07 -6.16 -42.69
C VAL A 66 -1.44 -6.65 -42.19
N GLU A 67 -1.65 -7.97 -42.21
CA GLU A 67 -2.93 -8.58 -41.83
C GLU A 67 -3.51 -8.03 -40.50
N ASN A 68 -4.83 -7.87 -40.47
CA ASN A 68 -5.60 -7.40 -39.32
C ASN A 68 -5.34 -5.94 -38.90
N GLY A 69 -5.05 -5.04 -39.85
CA GLY A 69 -4.90 -3.61 -39.56
C GLY A 69 -3.65 -3.26 -38.76
N VAL A 70 -2.65 -4.17 -38.75
CA VAL A 70 -1.39 -3.95 -38.05
C VAL A 70 -0.48 -3.11 -38.93
N ARG A 71 0.00 -1.98 -38.42
CA ARG A 71 1.02 -1.16 -39.08
C ARG A 71 2.42 -1.64 -38.69
N ARG A 72 3.32 -1.78 -39.67
CA ARG A 72 4.68 -2.29 -39.47
C ARG A 72 5.73 -1.36 -40.06
N TYR A 73 6.76 -1.07 -39.27
CA TYR A 73 7.97 -0.37 -39.67
C TYR A 73 9.19 -1.29 -39.50
N GLY A 74 10.13 -1.27 -40.45
CA GLY A 74 11.36 -2.05 -40.41
C GLY A 74 11.31 -3.37 -41.19
N VAL A 75 12.43 -4.11 -41.13
CA VAL A 75 12.62 -5.40 -41.80
C VAL A 75 11.71 -6.48 -41.20
N ASP A 76 11.24 -7.42 -42.04
CA ASP A 76 10.51 -8.56 -41.52
C ASP A 76 11.44 -9.46 -40.70
N PRO A 77 10.98 -10.01 -39.56
CA PRO A 77 11.74 -11.02 -38.86
C PRO A 77 11.90 -12.24 -39.78
N GLU A 78 13.12 -12.75 -39.88
CA GLU A 78 13.36 -14.03 -40.54
C GLU A 78 12.58 -15.11 -39.78
N ARG A 79 11.62 -15.76 -40.46
CA ARG A 79 10.98 -16.95 -39.91
C ARG A 79 12.07 -18.00 -39.80
N ARG A 80 12.46 -18.32 -38.56
CA ARG A 80 13.20 -19.56 -38.33
C ARG A 80 12.33 -20.70 -38.82
N PRO A 81 12.82 -21.57 -39.73
CA PRO A 81 12.10 -22.79 -40.05
C PRO A 81 11.86 -23.52 -38.73
N VAL A 82 10.64 -23.99 -38.54
CA VAL A 82 10.34 -24.95 -37.46
C VAL A 82 11.18 -26.17 -37.82
N VAL A 83 12.36 -26.28 -37.20
CA VAL A 83 13.11 -27.52 -37.23
C VAL A 83 12.18 -28.51 -36.55
N ALA A 84 11.65 -29.46 -37.32
CA ALA A 84 10.98 -30.63 -36.74
C ALA A 84 11.95 -31.16 -35.70
N ASP A 85 11.48 -31.26 -34.45
CA ASP A 85 12.27 -31.64 -33.30
C ASP A 85 13.10 -32.86 -33.71
N GLU A 86 14.39 -32.67 -33.97
CA GLU A 86 15.30 -33.80 -34.05
C GLU A 86 15.12 -34.46 -32.69
N THR A 87 14.73 -35.74 -32.69
CA THR A 87 14.62 -36.56 -31.50
C THR A 87 15.97 -36.52 -30.81
N ARG A 88 16.20 -35.51 -29.97
CA ARG A 88 17.33 -35.46 -29.06
C ARG A 88 17.20 -36.74 -28.29
N SER A 89 18.23 -37.58 -28.39
CA SER A 89 18.40 -38.67 -27.44
C SER A 89 18.25 -38.03 -26.06
N ALA A 90 17.20 -38.43 -25.36
CA ALA A 90 16.94 -37.95 -24.02
C ALA A 90 18.02 -38.56 -23.15
N ASP A 91 19.15 -37.87 -23.03
CA ASP A 91 20.11 -38.16 -21.98
C ASP A 91 19.32 -38.26 -20.68
N ALA A 92 19.54 -39.35 -19.95
CA ALA A 92 18.83 -39.59 -18.71
C ALA A 92 19.00 -38.36 -17.81
N LEU A 93 17.89 -37.69 -17.53
CA LEU A 93 17.89 -36.52 -16.68
C LEU A 93 18.45 -36.93 -15.31
N PRO A 94 19.40 -36.19 -14.74
CA PRO A 94 19.83 -36.43 -13.38
C PRO A 94 18.63 -36.42 -12.43
N ASP A 95 18.68 -37.20 -11.35
CA ASP A 95 17.55 -37.33 -10.40
C ASP A 95 17.05 -35.98 -9.85
N TRP A 96 17.94 -34.99 -9.71
CA TRP A 96 17.58 -33.65 -9.24
C TRP A 96 16.69 -32.89 -10.24
N ALA A 97 16.69 -33.23 -11.53
CA ALA A 97 15.88 -32.59 -12.55
C ALA A 97 14.44 -33.16 -12.61
N ALA A 98 14.23 -34.39 -12.13
CA ALA A 98 12.90 -34.98 -11.94
C ALA A 98 12.34 -34.71 -10.53
N THR A 99 13.19 -34.29 -9.59
CA THR A 99 12.78 -33.90 -8.25
C THR A 99 12.17 -32.50 -8.31
N PRO A 100 10.88 -32.31 -7.95
CA PRO A 100 10.32 -30.98 -7.83
C PRO A 100 11.20 -30.17 -6.86
N PRO A 101 11.63 -28.94 -7.22
CA PRO A 101 12.37 -28.13 -6.28
C PRO A 101 11.52 -27.95 -5.02
N PRO A 102 12.14 -27.83 -3.82
CA PRO A 102 11.41 -27.38 -2.65
C PRO A 102 10.61 -26.14 -3.03
N ALA A 103 9.34 -26.07 -2.61
CA ALA A 103 8.48 -24.94 -2.93
C ALA A 103 9.25 -23.65 -2.64
N ASP A 104 9.33 -22.78 -3.66
CA ASP A 104 10.14 -21.57 -3.57
C ASP A 104 9.70 -20.77 -2.33
N ALA A 105 10.60 -20.70 -1.35
CA ALA A 105 10.42 -19.93 -0.14
C ALA A 105 10.73 -18.45 -0.38
N ALA A 106 10.85 -18.02 -1.64
CA ALA A 106 10.61 -16.64 -2.03
C ALA A 106 9.21 -16.26 -1.57
N ALA A 107 9.14 -15.88 -0.29
CA ALA A 107 8.35 -14.82 0.27
C ALA A 107 7.46 -14.24 -0.81
N ARG A 108 6.25 -14.81 -0.98
CA ARG A 108 5.19 -14.07 -1.64
C ARG A 108 5.04 -12.85 -0.74
N PHE A 109 5.65 -11.73 -1.14
CA PHE A 109 5.54 -10.47 -0.44
C PHE A 109 4.07 -10.09 -0.53
N ALA A 110 3.31 -10.52 0.46
CA ALA A 110 1.96 -10.13 0.64
C ALA A 110 1.99 -8.66 1.06
N SER A 111 1.77 -7.76 0.10
CA SER A 111 1.20 -6.47 0.47
C SER A 111 -0.23 -6.76 0.95
N PRO A 112 -0.63 -6.35 2.17
CA PRO A 112 -1.95 -6.61 2.73
C PRO A 112 -3.11 -6.30 1.77
N SER A 113 -2.91 -5.36 0.85
CA SER A 113 -3.92 -4.84 -0.07
C SER A 113 -4.07 -5.59 -1.41
N ARG A 114 -3.25 -6.59 -1.73
CA ARG A 114 -3.34 -7.32 -3.02
C ARG A 114 -2.94 -8.80 -2.87
N MET A 115 -3.83 -9.64 -2.34
CA MET A 115 -3.72 -11.08 -2.52
C MET A 115 -5.10 -11.71 -2.76
N GLU A 116 -5.37 -12.07 -4.02
CA GLU A 116 -6.33 -13.13 -4.37
C GLU A 116 -5.54 -14.43 -4.59
N GLY A 117 -5.93 -15.51 -3.89
CA GLY A 117 -5.38 -16.85 -4.10
C GLY A 117 -4.79 -17.53 -2.85
N GLY A 118 -5.66 -18.13 -2.04
CA GLY A 118 -5.37 -19.36 -1.27
C GLY A 118 -4.46 -19.30 -0.03
N ALA A 119 -3.79 -18.20 0.28
CA ALA A 119 -3.03 -18.04 1.54
C ALA A 119 -3.67 -16.92 2.36
N ILE A 120 -4.15 -17.27 3.57
CA ILE A 120 -4.77 -16.44 4.61
C ILE A 120 -5.13 -15.02 4.15
N ARG A 121 -6.43 -14.81 3.91
CA ARG A 121 -7.01 -13.47 3.80
C ARG A 121 -6.75 -12.74 5.11
N ILE A 122 -5.75 -11.87 5.15
CA ILE A 122 -5.81 -10.70 6.02
C ILE A 122 -6.56 -9.67 5.20
N PRO A 123 -7.85 -9.40 5.44
CA PRO A 123 -8.49 -8.26 4.81
C PRO A 123 -7.65 -7.07 5.23
N ALA A 124 -7.03 -6.32 4.32
CA ALA A 124 -6.35 -5.07 4.68
C ALA A 124 -7.40 -4.13 5.29
N PRO A 125 -7.38 -3.86 6.60
CA PRO A 125 -8.43 -3.09 7.20
C PRO A 125 -7.81 -1.79 7.73
N SER A 126 -7.48 -0.89 6.79
CA SER A 126 -7.49 0.58 6.93
C SER A 126 -7.10 1.18 5.57
N PRO A 127 -7.91 2.04 4.88
CA PRO A 127 -9.05 2.88 5.32
C PRO A 127 -10.42 2.47 4.72
N LEU A 128 -10.61 1.20 4.34
CA LEU A 128 -11.71 0.71 3.50
C LEU A 128 -12.71 -0.24 4.21
N ALA A 129 -13.17 0.07 5.42
CA ALA A 129 -14.39 -0.58 5.92
C ALA A 129 -15.60 0.01 5.16
N ARG A 130 -16.01 -0.69 4.09
CA ARG A 130 -17.24 -0.40 3.32
C ARG A 130 -18.42 -0.32 4.30
N THR A 131 -18.87 0.89 4.62
CA THR A 131 -20.16 1.11 5.26
C THR A 131 -21.13 1.68 4.23
N GLU A 132 -22.04 0.83 3.79
CA GLU A 132 -23.28 1.19 3.10
C GLU A 132 -24.15 2.02 4.06
N ALA A 133 -23.85 3.30 4.22
CA ALA A 133 -24.71 4.22 4.95
C ALA A 133 -24.46 5.67 4.48
N GLY A 134 -25.28 6.11 3.52
CA GLY A 134 -26.10 7.32 3.61
C GLY A 134 -25.49 8.70 3.86
N GLY A 135 -24.17 8.90 3.81
CA GLY A 135 -23.52 10.22 3.83
C GLY A 135 -22.33 10.22 2.88
N THR A 136 -21.93 11.38 2.33
CA THR A 136 -20.87 11.49 1.30
C THR A 136 -19.61 10.73 1.74
N ALA A 137 -19.47 9.49 1.27
CA ALA A 137 -18.51 8.52 1.81
C ALA A 137 -17.08 9.08 1.81
N LEU A 138 -16.77 9.88 0.79
CA LEU A 138 -15.51 10.59 0.62
C LEU A 138 -15.14 11.52 1.79
N GLY A 139 -16.10 12.21 2.41
CA GLY A 139 -15.85 13.13 3.51
C GLY A 139 -15.47 12.43 4.82
N ARG A 140 -16.07 11.27 5.11
CA ARG A 140 -15.74 10.45 6.28
C ARG A 140 -14.33 9.85 6.16
N PHE A 141 -13.97 9.37 4.98
CA PHE A 141 -12.62 8.84 4.72
C PHE A 141 -11.55 9.91 4.89
N ARG A 142 -11.77 11.10 4.31
CA ARG A 142 -10.80 12.20 4.39
C ARG A 142 -10.62 12.71 5.81
N ARG A 143 -11.72 12.81 6.57
CA ARG A 143 -11.67 13.14 8.01
C ARG A 143 -10.78 12.17 8.78
N GLY A 144 -10.96 10.86 8.55
CA GLY A 144 -10.16 9.83 9.21
C GLY A 144 -8.66 9.96 8.92
N ASP A 145 -8.30 10.09 7.64
CA ASP A 145 -6.89 10.25 7.21
C ASP A 145 -6.21 11.46 7.86
N LEU A 146 -6.93 12.57 8.00
CA LEU A 146 -6.38 13.79 8.60
C LEU A 146 -6.19 13.67 10.12
N ILE A 147 -7.11 13.03 10.83
CA ILE A 147 -6.94 12.76 12.26
C ILE A 147 -5.78 11.80 12.48
N HIS A 148 -5.68 10.76 11.66
CA HIS A 148 -4.54 9.83 11.70
C HIS A 148 -3.22 10.57 11.51
N ARG A 149 -3.13 11.43 10.49
CA ARG A 149 -1.94 12.24 10.21
C ARG A 149 -1.58 13.18 11.36
N LEU A 150 -2.58 13.73 12.05
CA LEU A 150 -2.35 14.51 13.28
C LEU A 150 -1.77 13.63 14.39
N LEU A 151 -2.32 12.43 14.64
CA LEU A 151 -1.84 11.49 15.66
C LEU A 151 -0.47 10.87 15.33
N GLU A 152 -0.11 10.81 14.05
CA GLU A 152 1.24 10.45 13.58
C GLU A 152 2.25 11.53 14.00
N ARG A 153 1.94 12.80 13.70
CA ARG A 153 2.93 13.91 13.73
C ARG A 153 3.00 14.68 15.03
N LEU A 154 1.85 14.95 15.67
CA LEU A 154 1.83 15.80 16.87
C LEU A 154 2.62 15.23 18.07
N PRO A 155 2.70 13.90 18.30
CA PRO A 155 3.49 13.37 19.41
C PRO A 155 4.98 13.73 19.37
N GLU A 156 5.56 13.88 18.17
CA GLU A 156 6.97 14.24 17.97
C GLU A 156 7.25 15.74 18.19
N ILE A 157 6.20 16.55 18.34
CA ILE A 157 6.29 18.00 18.52
C ILE A 157 6.17 18.32 20.01
N ALA A 158 6.92 19.32 20.48
CA ALA A 158 6.85 19.80 21.85
C ALA A 158 5.41 20.21 22.22
N PRO A 159 4.89 19.85 23.42
CA PRO A 159 3.48 20.06 23.76
C PRO A 159 2.95 21.49 23.51
N ALA A 160 3.75 22.51 23.82
CA ALA A 160 3.39 23.91 23.63
C ALA A 160 3.16 24.30 22.15
N ASP A 161 3.86 23.64 21.21
CA ASP A 161 3.81 23.96 19.78
C ASP A 161 2.77 23.13 19.00
N ARG A 162 2.24 22.06 19.62
CA ARG A 162 1.29 21.13 18.97
C ARG A 162 0.04 21.84 18.44
N PRO A 163 -0.63 22.76 19.17
CA PRO A 163 -1.85 23.39 18.67
C PRO A 163 -1.61 24.17 17.36
N ASP A 164 -0.52 24.92 17.28
CA ASP A 164 -0.18 25.67 16.07
C ASP A 164 0.28 24.76 14.94
N ALA A 165 1.00 23.69 15.25
CA ALA A 165 1.35 22.67 14.26
C ALA A 165 0.12 21.99 13.66
N ALA A 166 -0.89 21.65 14.48
CA ALA A 166 -2.14 21.05 14.04
C ALA A 166 -2.90 21.99 13.08
N ARG A 167 -3.02 23.27 13.43
CA ARG A 167 -3.63 24.30 12.57
C ARG A 167 -2.89 24.43 11.25
N ARG A 168 -1.56 24.54 11.28
CA ARG A 168 -0.73 24.65 10.06
C ARG A 168 -0.84 23.41 9.16
N LEU A 169 -0.92 22.22 9.75
CA LEU A 169 -1.03 20.97 9.01
C LEU A 169 -2.36 20.92 8.26
N LEU A 170 -3.48 21.21 8.95
CA LEU A 170 -4.77 21.20 8.30
C LEU A 170 -4.95 22.37 7.34
N ALA A 171 -4.42 23.58 7.61
CA ALA A 171 -4.58 24.78 6.77
C ALA A 171 -4.26 24.56 5.27
N ARG A 172 -3.45 23.54 4.94
CA ARG A 172 -3.09 23.15 3.57
C ARG A 172 -4.22 22.45 2.80
N GLU A 173 -5.19 21.89 3.51
CA GLU A 173 -6.34 21.19 2.94
C GLU A 173 -7.40 22.20 2.49
N THR A 174 -7.45 22.57 1.22
CA THR A 174 -8.29 23.67 0.71
C THR A 174 -9.78 23.38 0.68
N ASP A 175 -10.18 22.13 0.83
CA ASP A 175 -11.56 21.64 0.74
C ASP A 175 -12.28 21.57 2.10
N LEU A 176 -11.60 21.95 3.19
CA LEU A 176 -12.16 21.97 4.54
C LEU A 176 -12.59 23.37 4.98
N ASP A 177 -13.78 23.45 5.58
CA ASP A 177 -14.19 24.63 6.33
C ASP A 177 -13.53 24.68 7.73
N GLU A 178 -13.64 25.83 8.39
CA GLU A 178 -13.00 26.03 9.70
C GLU A 178 -13.60 25.15 10.81
N ALA A 179 -14.90 24.85 10.73
CA ALA A 179 -15.57 24.00 11.72
C ALA A 179 -15.07 22.55 11.63
N GLN A 180 -14.89 22.04 10.41
CA GLN A 180 -14.30 20.72 10.15
C GLN A 180 -12.87 20.64 10.67
N ARG A 181 -12.03 21.66 10.40
CA ARG A 181 -10.66 21.71 10.92
C ARG A 181 -10.64 21.67 12.45
N ALA A 182 -11.45 22.51 13.09
CA ALA A 182 -11.55 22.58 14.54
C ALA A 182 -12.01 21.23 15.14
N GLU A 183 -13.00 20.56 14.52
CA GLU A 183 -13.49 19.26 14.97
C GLU A 183 -12.41 18.17 14.89
N MET A 184 -11.66 18.10 13.79
CA MET A 184 -10.58 17.12 13.61
C MET A 184 -9.41 17.36 14.56
N ILE A 185 -9.05 18.62 14.77
CA ILE A 185 -8.02 19.01 15.75
C ILE A 185 -8.47 18.59 17.15
N ALA A 186 -9.69 18.95 17.56
CA ALA A 186 -10.23 18.59 18.87
C ALA A 186 -10.27 17.07 19.07
N ALA A 187 -10.67 16.30 18.05
CA ALA A 187 -10.66 14.84 18.09
C ALA A 187 -9.25 14.28 18.30
N ALA A 188 -8.24 14.77 17.57
CA ALA A 188 -6.85 14.36 17.76
C ALA A 188 -6.33 14.68 19.17
N PHE A 189 -6.57 15.89 19.67
CA PHE A 189 -6.15 16.29 21.02
C PHE A 189 -6.87 15.50 22.13
N SER A 190 -8.13 15.13 21.93
CA SER A 190 -8.85 14.28 22.89
C SER A 190 -8.20 12.90 23.10
N VAL A 191 -7.44 12.40 22.11
CA VAL A 191 -6.68 11.16 22.22
C VAL A 191 -5.28 11.43 22.76
N LEU A 192 -4.63 12.50 22.31
CA LEU A 192 -3.26 12.84 22.73
C LEU A 192 -3.15 13.24 24.20
N ASP A 193 -4.14 13.96 24.72
CA ASP A 193 -4.13 14.54 26.06
C ASP A 193 -4.82 13.65 27.11
N ASP A 194 -5.44 12.55 26.66
CA ASP A 194 -6.07 11.59 27.57
C ASP A 194 -5.01 10.70 28.22
N ALA A 195 -4.97 10.74 29.55
CA ALA A 195 -3.98 10.04 30.37
C ALA A 195 -3.92 8.52 30.11
N ARG A 196 -5.03 7.90 29.64
CA ARG A 196 -5.07 6.47 29.28
C ARG A 196 -4.17 6.16 28.08
N PHE A 197 -3.90 7.15 27.23
CA PHE A 197 -3.05 7.01 26.04
C PHE A 197 -1.63 7.54 26.28
N ALA A 198 -1.31 8.08 27.46
CA ALA A 198 0.04 8.56 27.76
C ALA A 198 1.14 7.49 27.48
N PRO A 199 0.94 6.19 27.81
CA PRO A 199 1.93 5.15 27.45
C PRO A 199 2.10 4.93 25.94
N VAL A 200 1.08 5.27 25.13
CA VAL A 200 1.12 5.15 23.66
C VAL A 200 2.02 6.20 23.04
N PHE A 201 2.05 7.42 23.60
CA PHE A 201 2.80 8.56 23.07
C PHE A 201 4.10 8.86 23.85
N GLY A 202 4.46 8.00 24.80
CA GLY A 202 5.65 8.15 25.64
C GLY A 202 6.97 7.74 24.98
N PRO A 203 8.08 7.75 25.75
CA PRO A 203 9.40 7.32 25.26
C PRO A 203 9.37 5.89 24.72
N GLY A 204 10.11 5.65 23.63
CA GLY A 204 10.10 4.35 22.93
C GLY A 204 8.94 4.15 21.96
N SER A 205 8.02 5.12 21.87
CA SER A 205 6.98 5.17 20.86
C SER A 205 7.51 5.66 19.50
N ARG A 206 7.14 4.97 18.43
CA ARG A 206 7.48 5.31 17.05
C ARG A 206 6.22 5.21 16.19
N ALA A 207 5.97 6.24 15.38
CA ALA A 207 4.89 6.20 14.40
C ALA A 207 5.34 5.47 13.12
N GLU A 208 4.39 4.93 12.36
CA GLU A 208 4.57 4.49 10.98
C GLU A 208 5.72 3.50 10.77
N VAL A 209 5.80 2.49 11.65
CA VAL A 209 6.88 1.51 11.63
C VAL A 209 6.62 0.45 10.55
N ALA A 210 7.49 0.42 9.55
CA ALA A 210 7.51 -0.66 8.56
C ALA A 210 7.93 -1.98 9.22
N LEU A 211 7.17 -3.03 8.96
CA LEU A 211 7.42 -4.37 9.47
C LEU A 211 7.44 -5.35 8.30
N THR A 212 8.56 -6.06 8.15
CA THR A 212 8.66 -7.18 7.20
C THR A 212 9.16 -8.42 7.91
N GLY A 213 8.48 -9.55 7.73
CA GLY A 213 8.92 -10.80 8.34
C GLY A 213 7.93 -11.95 8.19
N SER A 214 8.37 -13.13 8.58
CA SER A 214 7.56 -14.34 8.70
C SER A 214 7.48 -14.76 10.17
N ALA A 215 6.53 -15.62 10.53
CA ALA A 215 6.42 -16.17 11.87
C ALA A 215 5.91 -17.62 11.87
N PRO A 216 6.32 -18.47 12.84
CA PRO A 216 5.86 -19.86 12.94
C PRO A 216 4.34 -20.04 13.02
N GLY A 217 3.60 -19.02 13.49
CA GLY A 217 2.13 -19.01 13.55
C GLY A 217 1.45 -18.54 12.27
N LEU A 218 2.21 -18.31 11.20
CA LEU A 218 1.70 -17.94 9.88
C LEU A 218 1.93 -19.11 8.90
N PRO A 219 1.19 -19.17 7.78
CA PRO A 219 1.37 -20.22 6.80
C PRO A 219 2.80 -20.27 6.29
N LEU A 220 3.28 -21.49 6.05
CA LEU A 220 4.63 -21.74 5.57
C LEU A 220 4.87 -20.98 4.24
N GLY A 221 5.94 -20.19 4.16
CA GLY A 221 6.28 -19.39 2.97
C GLY A 221 5.62 -18.00 2.89
N VAL A 222 4.82 -17.60 3.88
CA VAL A 222 4.24 -16.25 3.93
C VAL A 222 5.19 -15.28 4.64
N SER A 223 5.59 -14.23 3.93
CA SER A 223 6.24 -13.04 4.49
C SER A 223 5.27 -11.87 4.45
N ILE A 224 5.08 -11.20 5.57
CA ILE A 224 4.28 -9.99 5.65
C ILE A 224 5.17 -8.80 5.33
N ASN A 225 4.62 -7.84 4.59
CA ASN A 225 5.13 -6.48 4.51
C ASN A 225 3.98 -5.53 4.92
N GLY A 226 4.06 -4.98 6.12
CA GLY A 226 3.03 -4.13 6.69
C GLY A 226 3.60 -2.88 7.32
N ARG A 227 2.69 -2.01 7.76
CA ARG A 227 3.01 -0.76 8.45
C ARG A 227 2.15 -0.68 9.70
N ILE A 228 2.81 -0.47 10.83
CA ILE A 228 2.17 -0.28 12.13
C ILE A 228 2.02 1.21 12.36
N ASP A 229 0.81 1.68 12.65
CA ASP A 229 0.56 3.10 12.89
C ASP A 229 1.38 3.63 14.05
N ARG A 230 1.44 2.87 15.16
CA ARG A 230 2.31 3.19 16.28
C ARG A 230 2.81 1.95 17.01
N LEU A 231 4.12 1.89 17.22
CA LEU A 231 4.81 0.83 17.94
C LEU A 231 5.49 1.43 19.17
N VAL A 232 5.19 0.90 20.36
CA VAL A 232 5.87 1.28 21.59
C VAL A 232 6.74 0.12 22.04
N VAL A 233 8.04 0.37 22.17
CA VAL A 233 9.01 -0.61 22.67
C VAL A 233 9.62 -0.07 23.96
N THR A 234 9.26 -0.68 25.09
CA THR A 234 9.86 -0.40 26.40
C THR A 234 10.61 -1.63 26.90
N HIS A 235 11.36 -1.51 28.00
CA HIS A 235 12.01 -2.64 28.65
C HIS A 235 11.01 -3.69 29.18
N GLU A 236 9.76 -3.30 29.43
CA GLU A 236 8.74 -4.17 30.02
C GLU A 236 7.89 -4.88 28.97
N ARG A 237 7.61 -4.23 27.83
CA ARG A 237 6.70 -4.76 26.80
C ARG A 237 6.89 -4.11 25.43
N VAL A 238 6.31 -4.76 24.42
CA VAL A 238 6.05 -4.18 23.10
C VAL A 238 4.54 -4.01 22.95
N LEU A 239 4.10 -2.81 22.57
CA LEU A 239 2.69 -2.53 22.29
C LEU A 239 2.53 -2.09 20.84
N VAL A 240 1.71 -2.82 20.10
CA VAL A 240 1.23 -2.47 18.76
C VAL A 240 -0.06 -1.68 18.90
N VAL A 241 -0.14 -0.51 18.26
CA VAL A 241 -1.33 0.33 18.26
C VAL A 241 -1.73 0.64 16.82
N ASP A 242 -3.02 0.52 16.55
CA ASP A 242 -3.62 0.84 15.26
C ASP A 242 -4.82 1.80 15.46
N TYR A 243 -4.89 2.85 14.65
CA TYR A 243 -5.89 3.91 14.78
C TYR A 243 -7.09 3.63 13.90
N LYS A 244 -8.29 3.65 14.49
CA LYS A 244 -9.56 3.42 13.79
C LYS A 244 -10.47 4.64 13.89
N THR A 245 -10.92 5.11 12.74
CA THR A 245 -11.72 6.33 12.61
C THR A 245 -13.19 6.07 12.28
N ASN A 246 -13.62 4.81 12.33
CA ASN A 246 -15.00 4.44 12.02
C ASN A 246 -15.97 5.07 13.03
N ARG A 247 -17.17 5.39 12.55
CA ARG A 247 -18.29 5.88 13.34
C ARG A 247 -19.53 5.02 13.06
N PRO A 248 -20.23 4.52 14.09
CA PRO A 248 -19.84 4.55 15.50
C PRO A 248 -18.66 3.60 15.80
N ALA A 249 -17.81 3.96 16.76
CA ALA A 249 -16.87 3.00 17.33
C ALA A 249 -17.62 1.96 18.17
N PRO A 250 -17.22 0.66 18.13
CA PRO A 250 -17.82 -0.36 18.97
C PRO A 250 -17.65 -0.02 20.46
N ASP A 251 -18.47 -0.64 21.30
CA ASP A 251 -18.39 -0.47 22.76
C ASP A 251 -17.45 -1.48 23.42
N THR A 252 -17.25 -2.64 22.80
CA THR A 252 -16.32 -3.67 23.27
C THR A 252 -15.42 -4.16 22.14
N ILE A 253 -14.28 -4.77 22.51
CA ILE A 253 -13.31 -5.26 21.53
C ILE A 253 -13.84 -6.47 20.75
N GLU A 254 -14.72 -7.27 21.35
CA GLU A 254 -15.37 -8.43 20.73
C GLU A 254 -16.30 -8.04 19.56
N ALA A 255 -16.80 -6.79 19.57
CA ALA A 255 -17.61 -6.23 18.50
C ALA A 255 -16.78 -5.54 17.40
N ALA A 256 -15.45 -5.47 17.55
CA ALA A 256 -14.59 -4.93 16.51
C ALA A 256 -14.55 -5.88 15.30
N ASP A 257 -14.32 -5.31 14.11
CA ASP A 257 -14.17 -6.10 12.89
C ASP A 257 -13.05 -7.16 13.09
N PRO A 258 -13.33 -8.47 12.88
CA PRO A 258 -12.33 -9.52 13.00
C PRO A 258 -11.08 -9.27 12.15
N ALA A 259 -11.19 -8.52 11.06
CA ALA A 259 -10.05 -8.11 10.24
C ALA A 259 -9.03 -7.28 11.02
N TYR A 260 -9.47 -6.37 11.90
CA TYR A 260 -8.59 -5.56 12.74
C TYR A 260 -7.82 -6.43 13.74
N VAL A 261 -8.51 -7.41 14.33
CA VAL A 261 -7.91 -8.36 15.27
C VAL A 261 -6.88 -9.25 14.56
N LEU A 262 -7.21 -9.77 13.38
CA LEU A 262 -6.31 -10.59 12.58
C LEU A 262 -5.05 -9.81 12.18
N GLN A 263 -5.21 -8.57 11.71
CA GLN A 263 -4.08 -7.69 11.38
C GLN A 263 -3.16 -7.48 12.59
N ALA A 264 -3.73 -7.15 13.75
CA ALA A 264 -2.96 -6.98 14.98
C ALA A 264 -2.25 -8.28 15.40
N ALA A 265 -2.93 -9.43 15.30
CA ALA A 265 -2.37 -10.73 15.64
C ALA A 265 -1.17 -11.09 14.77
N VAL A 266 -1.25 -10.74 13.49
CA VAL A 266 -0.17 -10.92 12.52
C VAL A 266 1.06 -10.09 12.90
N TYR A 267 0.88 -8.80 13.23
CA TYR A 267 1.98 -7.95 13.69
C TYR A 267 2.61 -8.47 14.99
N VAL A 268 1.78 -8.88 15.95
CA VAL A 268 2.23 -9.46 17.22
C VAL A 268 3.05 -10.73 16.97
N ALA A 269 2.62 -11.62 16.08
CA ALA A 269 3.34 -12.85 15.77
C ALA A 269 4.75 -12.61 15.21
N VAL A 270 4.91 -11.63 14.32
CA VAL A 270 6.21 -11.25 13.76
C VAL A 270 7.08 -10.57 14.83
N LEU A 271 6.50 -9.64 15.60
CA LEU A 271 7.24 -8.90 16.63
C LEU A 271 7.69 -9.80 17.79
N LYS A 272 6.95 -10.85 18.15
CA LYS A 272 7.38 -11.85 19.15
C LYS A 272 8.69 -12.53 18.80
N ARG A 273 9.04 -12.65 17.51
CA ARG A 273 10.35 -13.17 17.09
C ARG A 273 11.47 -12.16 17.27
N LEU A 274 11.17 -10.87 17.07
CA LEU A 274 12.13 -9.78 17.23
C LEU A 274 12.36 -9.45 18.70
N TYR A 275 11.34 -9.66 19.55
CA TYR A 275 11.35 -9.35 20.97
C TYR A 275 10.93 -10.57 21.80
N PRO A 276 11.76 -11.63 21.86
CA PRO A 276 11.43 -12.87 22.57
C PRO A 276 11.46 -12.73 24.10
N ASP A 277 12.06 -11.66 24.61
CA ASP A 277 12.34 -11.40 26.02
C ASP A 277 11.22 -10.62 26.73
N ARG A 278 10.18 -10.20 26.01
CA ARG A 278 9.12 -9.33 26.54
C ARG A 278 7.75 -9.65 25.94
N PRO A 279 6.65 -9.40 26.68
CA PRO A 279 5.32 -9.53 26.14
C PRO A 279 5.11 -8.58 24.96
N VAL A 280 4.42 -9.07 23.93
CA VAL A 280 4.00 -8.30 22.76
C VAL A 280 2.49 -8.26 22.73
N GLU A 281 1.93 -7.07 22.91
CA GLU A 281 0.51 -6.78 23.06
C GLU A 281 0.01 -5.94 21.89
N ALA A 282 -1.31 -5.87 21.72
CA ALA A 282 -1.93 -4.99 20.74
C ALA A 282 -3.16 -4.26 21.31
N ALA A 283 -3.42 -3.06 20.80
CA ALA A 283 -4.60 -2.28 21.11
C ALA A 283 -5.12 -1.53 19.88
N LEU A 284 -6.44 -1.31 19.83
CA LEU A 284 -7.10 -0.43 18.88
C LEU A 284 -7.41 0.90 19.56
N VAL A 285 -7.11 2.01 18.87
CA VAL A 285 -7.45 3.35 19.32
C VAL A 285 -8.53 3.92 18.42
N TRP A 286 -9.70 4.16 18.98
CA TRP A 286 -10.80 4.78 18.25
C TRP A 286 -10.75 6.29 18.39
N THR A 287 -10.92 7.01 17.27
CA THR A 287 -10.95 8.48 17.26
C THR A 287 -12.38 9.04 17.39
N ASP A 288 -13.39 8.16 17.33
CA ASP A 288 -14.79 8.49 17.57
C ASP A 288 -15.13 8.34 19.07
N GLY A 289 -14.61 9.29 19.85
CA GLY A 289 -14.50 9.19 21.30
C GLY A 289 -13.21 8.46 21.69
N PRO A 290 -12.45 8.95 22.70
CA PRO A 290 -11.15 8.37 23.05
C PRO A 290 -11.35 7.01 23.74
N LYS A 291 -11.49 5.96 22.93
CA LYS A 291 -11.56 4.56 23.40
C LYS A 291 -10.27 3.85 23.03
N LEU A 292 -9.50 3.45 24.05
CA LEU A 292 -8.40 2.51 23.93
C LEU A 292 -8.94 1.12 24.25
N MET A 293 -8.91 0.22 23.28
CA MET A 293 -9.34 -1.16 23.47
C MET A 293 -8.13 -2.09 23.33
N GLN A 294 -7.68 -2.65 24.45
CA GLN A 294 -6.68 -3.71 24.42
C GLN A 294 -7.29 -4.97 23.77
N ILE A 295 -6.52 -5.63 22.93
CA ILE A 295 -6.92 -6.90 22.32
C ILE A 295 -6.41 -8.03 23.21
N PRO A 296 -7.30 -8.84 23.82
CA PRO A 296 -6.87 -9.95 24.67
C PRO A 296 -5.97 -10.93 23.92
N GLN A 297 -4.96 -11.44 24.60
CA GLN A 297 -3.98 -12.37 24.01
C GLN A 297 -4.65 -13.61 23.37
N ALA A 298 -5.69 -14.15 24.02
CA ALA A 298 -6.46 -15.28 23.49
C ALA A 298 -7.18 -14.95 22.17
N MET A 299 -7.62 -13.70 21.99
CA MET A 299 -8.30 -13.26 20.77
C MET A 299 -7.31 -13.15 19.60
N LEU A 300 -6.10 -12.65 19.86
CA LEU A 300 -5.02 -12.61 18.86
C LEU A 300 -4.62 -14.02 18.42
N GLU A 301 -4.45 -14.94 19.36
CA GLU A 301 -4.10 -16.34 19.07
C GLU A 301 -5.23 -17.08 18.32
N GLY A 302 -6.48 -16.82 18.69
CA GLY A 302 -7.65 -17.36 18.01
C GLY A 302 -7.74 -16.88 16.55
N ALA A 303 -7.47 -15.60 16.30
CA ALA A 303 -7.51 -15.03 14.96
C ALA A 303 -6.50 -15.68 14.00
N LEU A 304 -5.31 -16.04 14.47
CA LEU A 304 -4.30 -16.73 13.64
C LEU A 304 -4.66 -18.20 13.34
N LYS A 305 -5.42 -18.85 14.21
CA LYS A 305 -5.84 -20.26 14.03
C LYS A 305 -7.04 -20.42 13.11
N GLY A 306 -7.89 -19.40 13.01
CA GLY A 306 -9.11 -19.42 12.19
C GLY A 306 -8.94 -18.82 10.79
N GLY A 307 -7.74 -18.34 10.44
CA GLY A 307 -7.41 -17.70 9.17
C GLY A 307 -6.94 -18.64 8.08
#